data_AF-A0A1Z8RGN7-F1
#
_entry.id   AF-A0A1Z8RGN7-F1
#
_cell.length_a   1.000
_cell.length_b   1.000
_cell.length_c   1.000
_cell.angle_alpha   90.00
_cell.angle_beta   90.00
_cell.angle_gamma   90.00
#
_symmetry.space_group_name_H-M   'P 1'
#
loop_
_entity.id
_entity.type
_entity.pdbx_description
1 polymer ?
#
loop_
_entity_poly.entity_id
_entity_poly.type
_entity_poly.pdbx_seq_one_letter_code
_entity_poly.pdbx_strand_id
1 'polypeptide(L)'
;MLHNPDRHETLLDIPWSVSGVRSTIDRIVENGVTTLDNEVRYHKHPRDEELEDRAGMSHYIGTGGVLWALDYLSKERDAAVDESWLIANLTAVAEYMEAVFNKTPLAADVTMICRLPCNCLS
;
A
#
# COMPACT_ATOMS: atom_id res chain seq x y z
N MET A 1 -16.29 23.31 -6.51
CA MET A 1 -16.56 22.76 -7.86
C MET A 1 -15.62 21.58 -8.04
N LEU A 2 -16.14 20.36 -8.26
CA LEU A 2 -15.34 19.11 -8.26
C LEU A 2 -14.62 18.84 -9.60
N HIS A 3 -15.03 19.52 -10.67
CA HIS A 3 -14.41 19.45 -12.00
C HIS A 3 -13.65 20.76 -12.26
N ASN A 4 -12.31 20.69 -12.25
CA ASN A 4 -11.45 21.78 -12.68
C ASN A 4 -10.72 21.33 -13.97
N PRO A 5 -11.12 21.81 -15.15
CA PRO A 5 -10.51 21.40 -16.42
C PRO A 5 -9.01 21.72 -16.50
N ASP A 6 -8.53 22.72 -15.76
CA ASP A 6 -7.11 23.09 -15.72
C ASP A 6 -6.26 22.11 -14.90
N ARG A 7 -6.87 21.15 -14.19
CA ARG A 7 -6.18 20.07 -13.46
C ARG A 7 -5.99 18.80 -14.28
N HIS A 8 -6.53 18.74 -15.49
CA HIS A 8 -6.36 17.57 -16.37
C HIS A 8 -5.16 17.78 -17.28
N GLU A 9 -4.29 16.77 -17.34
CA GLU A 9 -3.21 16.77 -18.32
C GLU A 9 -3.76 16.40 -19.71
N THR A 10 -3.20 17.02 -20.76
CA THR A 10 -3.58 16.70 -22.14
C THR A 10 -3.14 15.27 -22.46
N LEU A 11 -4.03 14.48 -23.08
CA LEU A 11 -3.69 13.13 -23.52
C LEU A 11 -2.52 13.18 -24.51
N LEU A 12 -1.47 12.41 -24.23
CA LEU A 12 -0.30 12.32 -25.09
C LEU A 12 -0.60 11.43 -26.31
N ASP A 13 -0.28 11.92 -27.51
CA ASP A 13 -0.38 11.14 -28.76
C ASP A 13 0.87 10.28 -28.96
N ILE A 14 1.06 9.30 -28.06
CA ILE A 14 2.16 8.34 -28.07
C ILE A 14 1.66 6.93 -28.42
N PRO A 15 2.33 6.18 -29.32
CA PRO A 15 1.96 4.81 -29.61
C PRO A 15 2.05 3.91 -28.38
N TRP A 16 1.08 3.00 -28.22
CA TRP A 16 1.08 2.02 -27.13
C TRP A 16 2.27 1.06 -27.24
N SER A 17 2.98 0.85 -26.13
CA SER A 17 4.13 -0.06 -26.05
C SER A 17 4.00 -0.99 -24.86
N VAL A 18 3.71 -2.27 -25.13
CA VAL A 18 3.60 -3.30 -24.08
C VAL A 18 4.92 -3.45 -23.31
N SER A 19 6.06 -3.41 -24.00
CA SER A 19 7.38 -3.49 -23.35
C SER A 19 7.66 -2.26 -22.48
N GLY A 20 7.27 -1.07 -22.94
CA GLY A 20 7.39 0.16 -22.16
C GLY A 20 6.54 0.13 -20.89
N VAL A 21 5.32 -0.40 -20.98
CA VAL A 21 4.42 -0.58 -19.82
C VAL A 21 5.01 -1.56 -18.82
N ARG A 22 5.49 -2.73 -19.29
CA ARG A 22 6.12 -3.73 -18.41
C ARG A 22 7.34 -3.20 -17.70
N SER A 23 8.26 -2.57 -18.43
CA SER A 23 9.45 -1.94 -17.84
C SER A 23 9.10 -0.84 -16.84
N THR A 24 8.00 -0.11 -17.06
CA THR A 24 7.51 0.89 -16.11
C THR A 24 6.97 0.23 -14.84
N ILE A 25 6.22 -0.86 -14.97
CA ILE A 25 5.74 -1.65 -13.82
C ILE A 25 6.92 -2.17 -13.01
N ASP A 26 7.93 -2.76 -13.66
CA ASP A 26 9.12 -3.29 -12.99
C ASP A 26 9.83 -2.20 -12.17
N ARG A 27 9.98 -1.01 -12.75
CA ARG A 27 10.57 0.15 -12.05
C ARG A 27 9.73 0.64 -10.87
N ILE A 28 8.41 0.60 -10.99
CA ILE A 28 7.50 0.95 -9.88
C ILE A 28 7.64 -0.07 -8.75
N VAL A 29 7.70 -1.36 -9.09
CA VAL A 29 7.85 -2.46 -8.14
C VAL A 29 9.20 -2.36 -7.41
N GLU A 30 10.29 -2.20 -8.15
CA GLU A 30 11.63 -2.00 -7.59
C GLU A 30 11.64 -0.79 -6.64
N ASN A 31 11.04 0.32 -7.04
CA ASN A 31 10.94 1.49 -6.17
C ASN A 31 10.11 1.21 -4.91
N GLY A 32 8.97 0.52 -5.03
CA GLY A 32 8.14 0.14 -3.90
C GLY A 32 8.85 -0.77 -2.90
N VAL A 33 9.69 -1.69 -3.37
CA VAL A 33 10.48 -2.57 -2.51
C VAL A 33 11.64 -1.81 -1.83
N THR A 34 12.35 -0.97 -2.58
CA THR A 34 13.58 -0.31 -2.11
C THR A 34 13.34 0.93 -1.24
N THR A 35 12.15 1.52 -1.26
CA THR A 35 11.82 2.74 -0.50
C THR A 35 11.13 2.48 0.83
N LEU A 36 10.76 1.23 1.12
CA LEU A 36 10.22 0.85 2.41
C LEU A 36 11.31 0.92 3.47
N ASP A 37 11.10 1.72 4.53
CA ASP A 37 12.08 1.86 5.60
C ASP A 37 12.06 0.67 6.59
N ASN A 38 13.00 0.67 7.54
CA ASN A 38 13.13 -0.37 8.55
C ASN A 38 11.95 -0.42 9.56
N GLU A 39 11.11 0.61 9.59
CA GLU A 39 9.91 0.67 10.43
C GLU A 39 8.65 0.34 9.62
N VAL A 40 8.81 -0.17 8.40
CA VAL A 40 7.76 -0.59 7.48
C VAL A 40 6.87 0.60 7.09
N ARG A 41 7.50 1.72 6.75
CA ARG A 41 6.84 2.96 6.35
C ARG A 41 7.37 3.45 5.02
N TYR A 42 6.44 3.97 4.22
CA TYR A 42 6.79 4.84 3.10
C TYR A 42 6.85 6.27 3.61
N HIS A 43 7.94 6.96 3.29
CA HIS A 43 8.12 8.36 3.66
C HIS A 43 7.05 9.24 3.02
N LYS A 44 6.64 10.26 3.77
CA LYS A 44 5.78 11.34 3.29
C LYS A 44 6.34 11.94 2.01
N HIS A 45 5.48 12.22 1.04
CA HIS A 45 5.92 12.88 -0.17
C HIS A 45 6.37 14.32 0.19
N PRO A 46 7.51 14.83 -0.30
CA PRO A 46 8.02 16.17 0.06
C PRO A 46 7.08 17.35 -0.26
N ARG A 47 6.06 17.12 -1.10
CA ARG A 47 5.02 18.11 -1.44
C ARG A 47 3.76 18.01 -0.60
N ASP A 48 3.66 17.00 0.27
CA ASP A 48 2.56 16.94 1.23
C ASP A 48 2.88 17.96 2.33
N GLU A 49 2.26 19.14 2.25
CA GLU A 49 2.42 20.19 3.25
C GLU A 49 2.04 19.67 4.66
N GLU A 50 2.57 20.32 5.70
CA GLU A 50 2.34 20.02 7.12
C GLU A 50 0.85 20.17 7.52
N LEU A 51 -0.01 19.30 7.02
CA LEU A 51 -1.11 18.83 7.84
C LEU A 51 -0.44 18.11 9.00
N GLU A 52 -0.63 18.62 10.23
CA GLU A 52 -0.25 17.96 11.48
C GLU A 52 -0.36 16.44 11.33
N ASP A 53 0.58 15.67 11.88
CA ASP A 53 0.59 14.20 11.89
C ASP A 53 -0.74 13.67 12.45
N ARG A 54 -1.77 13.66 11.61
CA ARG A 54 -3.10 13.17 11.92
C ARG A 54 -2.96 11.66 11.83
N ALA A 55 -2.80 11.06 13.00
CA ALA A 55 -2.84 9.62 13.19
C ALA A 55 -4.00 9.05 12.38
N GLY A 56 -3.68 8.29 11.32
CA GLY A 56 -4.65 7.60 10.48
C GLY A 56 -4.81 8.08 9.05
N MET A 57 -4.17 9.17 8.58
CA MET A 57 -4.34 9.63 7.19
C MET A 57 -3.07 9.71 6.34
N SER A 58 -1.87 9.68 6.91
CA SER A 58 -0.65 9.98 6.13
C SER A 58 0.20 8.77 5.74
N HIS A 59 0.28 7.68 6.51
CA HIS A 59 1.28 6.62 6.23
C HIS A 59 0.80 5.17 6.37
N TYR A 60 -0.07 4.85 7.34
CA TYR A 60 -0.38 3.45 7.70
C TYR A 60 -1.39 2.74 6.79
N ILE A 61 -2.41 3.45 6.29
CA ILE A 61 -3.30 2.92 5.25
C ILE A 61 -2.54 2.83 3.91
N GLY A 62 -1.55 3.71 3.69
CA GLY A 62 -0.71 3.73 2.51
C GLY A 62 0.17 2.49 2.40
N THR A 63 0.93 2.14 3.45
CA THR A 63 1.84 0.98 3.39
C THR A 63 1.10 -0.33 3.12
N GLY A 64 0.01 -0.62 3.85
CA GLY A 64 -0.77 -1.83 3.62
C GLY A 64 -1.31 -1.92 2.19
N GLY A 65 -1.78 -0.79 1.64
CA GLY A 65 -2.22 -0.70 0.24
C GLY A 65 -1.11 -0.94 -0.77
N VAL A 66 0.09 -0.42 -0.53
CA VAL A 66 1.25 -0.64 -1.41
C VAL A 66 1.70 -2.11 -1.34
N LEU A 67 1.82 -2.71 -0.15
CA LEU A 67 2.20 -4.12 -0.01
C LEU A 67 1.17 -5.04 -0.67
N TRP A 68 -0.13 -4.76 -0.53
CA TRP A 68 -1.18 -5.48 -1.26
C TRP A 68 -1.03 -5.32 -2.78
N ALA A 69 -0.75 -4.11 -3.27
CA ALA A 69 -0.56 -3.87 -4.70
C ALA A 69 0.66 -4.61 -5.26
N LEU A 70 1.75 -4.70 -4.48
CA LEU A 70 2.94 -5.48 -4.84
C LEU A 70 2.63 -6.98 -4.91
N ASP A 71 1.88 -7.53 -3.95
CA ASP A 71 1.39 -8.91 -3.98
C ASP A 71 0.52 -9.18 -5.22
N TYR A 72 -0.41 -8.26 -5.52
CA TYR A 72 -1.26 -8.34 -6.71
C TYR A 72 -0.42 -8.34 -8.00
N LEU A 73 0.54 -7.42 -8.12
CA LEU A 73 1.42 -7.34 -9.31
C LEU A 73 2.29 -8.59 -9.47
N SER A 74 2.77 -9.16 -8.37
CA SER A 74 3.51 -10.42 -8.41
C SER A 74 2.65 -11.56 -8.97
N LYS A 75 1.42 -11.72 -8.47
CA LYS A 75 0.52 -12.81 -8.88
C LYS A 75 -0.09 -12.64 -10.27
N GLU A 76 -0.50 -11.42 -10.61
CA GLU A 76 -1.33 -11.16 -11.79
C GLU A 76 -0.55 -10.58 -12.97
N ARG A 77 0.65 -10.05 -12.73
CA ARG A 77 1.46 -9.38 -13.75
C ARG A 77 2.88 -9.93 -13.84
N ASP A 78 3.19 -11.00 -13.11
CA ASP A 78 4.49 -11.68 -13.11
C ASP A 78 5.64 -10.73 -12.75
N ALA A 79 5.36 -9.74 -11.89
CA ALA A 79 6.36 -8.82 -11.41
C ALA A 79 7.26 -9.49 -10.36
N ALA A 80 8.57 -9.25 -10.45
CA ALA A 80 9.54 -9.83 -9.54
C ALA A 80 9.46 -9.17 -8.15
N VAL A 81 8.73 -9.81 -7.24
CA VAL A 81 8.68 -9.46 -5.81
C VAL A 81 9.03 -10.69 -4.99
N ASP A 82 9.92 -10.53 -4.02
CA ASP A 82 10.28 -11.60 -3.10
C ASP A 82 9.12 -11.88 -2.13
N GLU A 83 8.58 -13.11 -2.18
CA GLU A 83 7.43 -13.51 -1.36
C GLU A 83 7.75 -13.49 0.14
N SER A 84 8.96 -13.87 0.53
CA SER A 84 9.37 -13.89 1.94
C SER A 84 9.46 -12.48 2.52
N TRP A 85 9.96 -11.53 1.71
CA TRP A 85 9.98 -10.11 2.02
C TRP A 85 8.56 -9.56 2.15
N LEU A 86 7.64 -9.91 1.24
CA LEU A 86 6.23 -9.48 1.31
C LEU A 86 5.57 -9.96 2.60
N ILE A 87 5.71 -11.25 2.92
CA ILE A 87 5.12 -11.85 4.12
C ILE A 87 5.68 -11.18 5.38
N ALA A 88 7.00 -10.97 5.45
CA ALA A 88 7.64 -10.32 6.58
C ALA A 88 7.09 -8.91 6.82
N ASN A 89 6.99 -8.10 5.76
CA ASN A 89 6.52 -6.71 5.87
C ASN A 89 5.01 -6.61 6.14
N LEU A 90 4.19 -7.45 5.50
CA LEU A 90 2.76 -7.52 5.81
C LEU A 90 2.50 -7.94 7.25
N THR A 91 3.28 -8.89 7.77
CA THR A 91 3.20 -9.32 9.17
C THR A 91 3.54 -8.17 10.11
N ALA A 92 4.63 -7.46 9.85
CA ALA A 92 5.03 -6.31 10.65
C ALA A 92 3.98 -5.18 10.64
N VAL A 93 3.33 -4.91 9.49
CA VAL A 93 2.19 -3.97 9.43
C VAL A 93 1.03 -4.47 10.28
N ALA A 94 0.67 -5.75 10.19
CA ALA A 94 -0.44 -6.32 10.96
C ALA A 94 -0.19 -6.27 12.48
N GLU A 95 1.02 -6.64 12.93
CA GLU A 95 1.42 -6.57 14.34
C GLU A 95 1.43 -5.12 14.85
N TYR A 96 1.95 -4.18 14.06
CA TYR A 96 1.90 -2.77 14.39
C TYR A 96 0.46 -2.28 14.52
N MET A 97 -0.41 -2.64 13.57
CA MET A 97 -1.82 -2.29 13.62
C MET A 97 -2.50 -2.83 14.87
N GLU A 98 -2.30 -4.10 15.19
CA GLU A 98 -2.84 -4.71 16.41
C GLU A 98 -2.39 -3.95 17.66
N ALA A 99 -1.10 -3.64 17.77
CA ALA A 99 -0.53 -2.91 18.90
C ALA A 99 -1.08 -1.48 19.05
N VAL A 100 -1.39 -0.81 17.94
CA VAL A 100 -2.00 0.53 17.94
C VAL A 100 -3.49 0.45 18.27
N PHE A 101 -4.25 -0.40 17.57
CA PHE A 101 -5.70 -0.48 17.74
C PHE A 101 -6.10 -0.94 19.14
N ASN A 102 -5.36 -1.91 19.73
CA ASN A 102 -5.62 -2.40 21.09
C ASN A 102 -5.50 -1.31 22.17
N LYS A 103 -4.90 -0.16 21.87
CA LYS A 103 -4.78 0.99 22.78
C LYS A 103 -5.89 2.03 22.60
N THR A 104 -6.78 1.83 21.63
CA THR A 104 -7.85 2.78 21.31
C THR A 104 -9.20 2.31 21.88
N PRO A 105 -10.15 3.23 22.14
CA PRO A 105 -11.51 2.84 22.53
C PRO A 105 -12.22 1.95 21.50
N LEU A 106 -11.78 1.99 20.23
CA LEU A 106 -12.27 1.12 19.16
C LEU A 106 -11.91 -0.36 19.36
N ALA A 107 -10.91 -0.69 20.19
CA ALA A 107 -10.55 -2.07 20.50
C ALA A 107 -11.73 -2.86 21.09
N ALA A 108 -12.62 -2.19 21.84
CA ALA A 108 -13.80 -2.81 22.42
C ALA A 108 -14.82 -3.27 21.36
N ASP A 109 -14.91 -2.55 20.23
CA ASP A 109 -15.88 -2.80 19.15
C ASP A 109 -15.31 -3.59 17.96
N VAL A 110 -13.99 -3.54 17.72
CA VAL A 110 -13.31 -4.24 16.61
C VAL A 110 -13.20 -5.76 16.86
N THR A 111 -13.35 -6.21 18.11
CA THR A 111 -13.39 -7.63 18.49
C THR A 111 -14.43 -8.48 17.74
N MET A 112 -15.41 -7.85 17.08
CA MET A 112 -16.44 -8.55 16.29
C MET A 112 -16.07 -8.85 14.83
N ILE A 113 -15.10 -8.16 14.21
CA ILE A 113 -14.81 -8.32 12.76
C ILE A 113 -13.66 -9.31 12.50
N CYS A 114 -12.63 -9.36 13.36
CA CYS A 114 -11.47 -10.24 13.16
C CYS A 114 -11.61 -11.65 13.77
N ARG A 115 -12.79 -12.01 14.32
CA ARG A 115 -13.09 -13.33 14.90
C ARG A 115 -13.93 -14.23 13.99
N LEU A 116 -13.83 -14.08 12.67
CA LEU A 116 -14.35 -15.13 11.79
C LEU A 116 -13.41 -16.34 11.92
N PRO A 117 -13.89 -17.50 12.44
CA PRO A 117 -13.08 -18.71 12.40
C PRO A 117 -12.84 -19.08 10.94
N CYS A 118 -11.58 -19.26 10.57
CA CYS A 118 -11.19 -19.99 9.36
C CYS A 118 -11.68 -21.44 9.49
N ASN A 119 -12.97 -21.67 9.23
CA ASN A 119 -13.51 -23.00 8.98
C ASN A 119 -13.48 -23.26 7.48
N CYS A 120 -12.27 -23.47 6.95
CA CYS A 120 -12.07 -24.18 5.71
C CYS A 120 -11.29 -25.46 6.05
N LEU A 121 -12.02 -26.55 6.24
CA LEU A 121 -11.63 -27.95 5.97
C LEU A 121 -12.72 -28.88 6.52
N SER A 122 -13.67 -29.25 5.66
CA SER A 122 -14.40 -30.52 5.71
C SER A 122 -14.70 -30.95 4.29
#